data_AF-A0A015YMJ4-F1
#
_entry.id   AF-A0A015YMJ4-F1
#
_cell.length_a   1.000
_cell.length_b   1.000
_cell.length_c   1.000
_cell.angle_alpha   90.00
_cell.angle_beta   90.00
_cell.angle_gamma   90.00
#
_symmetry.space_group_name_H-M   'P 1'
#
loop_
_entity.id
_entity.type
_entity.pdbx_description
1 polymer ?
#
loop_
_entity_poly.entity_id
_entity_poly.type
_entity_poly.pdbx_seq_one_letter_code
_entity_poly.pdbx_strand_id
1 'polypeptide(L)' 'MEKIRQVLHCYSQGHGTKGINSMLTVSRNIVEKYLQLFHRSGLDYEQVLFLSDLELSELF' A
#
# COMPACT_ATOMS: atom_id res chain seq x y z
N MET A 1 -6.69 8.86 0.64
CA MET A 1 -5.92 7.61 0.81
C MET A 1 -4.77 7.46 -0.20
N GLU A 2 -4.14 8.56 -0.61
CA GLU A 2 -3.19 8.55 -1.73
C GLU A 2 -1.85 7.87 -1.39
N LYS A 3 -1.40 7.97 -0.13
CA LYS A 3 -0.16 7.33 0.34
C LYS A 3 -0.21 5.80 0.28
N ILE A 4 -1.35 5.18 0.55
CA ILE A 4 -1.53 3.72 0.38
C ILE A 4 -1.33 3.33 -1.07
N ARG A 5 -1.99 4.05 -1.99
CA ARG A 5 -1.91 3.77 -3.43
C ARG A 5 -0.47 3.91 -3.91
N GLN A 6 0.26 4.92 -3.43
CA GLN A 6 1.68 5.10 -3.73
C GLN A 6 2.55 3.98 -3.15
N VAL A 7 2.33 3.57 -1.89
CA VAL A 7 3.05 2.45 -1.26
C VAL A 7 2.85 1.16 -2.05
N LEU A 8 1.60 0.87 -2.42
CA LEU A 8 1.25 -0.31 -3.20
C LEU A 8 1.79 -0.24 -4.63
N HIS A 9 1.84 0.95 -5.24
CA HIS A 9 2.45 1.14 -6.54
C HIS A 9 3.94 0.81 -6.51
N CYS A 10 4.69 1.35 -5.55
CA CYS A 10 6.10 1.01 -5.41
C CYS A 10 6.29 -0.49 -5.09
N TYR A 11 5.39 -1.09 -4.30
CA TYR A 11 5.44 -2.53 -4.03
C TYR A 11 5.21 -3.36 -5.30
N SER A 12 4.22 -3.00 -6.13
CA SER A 12 3.94 -3.65 -7.41
C SER A 12 5.10 -3.53 -8.41
N GLN A 13 5.91 -2.48 -8.30
CA GLN A 13 7.15 -2.31 -9.08
C GLN A 13 8.32 -3.17 -8.56
N GLY A 14 8.12 -3.96 -7.50
CA GLY A 14 9.14 -4.82 -6.90
C GLY A 14 10.02 -4.11 -5.87
N HIS A 15 9.67 -2.90 -5.43
CA HIS A 15 10.42 -2.23 -4.37
C HIS A 15 10.07 -2.85 -3.00
N GLY A 16 11.09 -3.27 -2.25
CA GLY A 16 10.91 -3.73 -0.88
C GLY A 16 10.56 -2.59 0.09
N THR A 17 10.03 -2.92 1.27
CA THR A 17 9.63 -1.97 2.34
C THR A 17 10.67 -0.89 2.66
N LYS A 18 11.97 -1.19 2.59
CA LYS A 18 13.04 -0.20 2.79
C LYS A 18 13.08 0.85 1.67
N GLY A 19 12.94 0.43 0.41
CA GLY A 19 12.93 1.31 -0.75
C GLY A 19 11.70 2.21 -0.75
N ILE A 20 10.53 1.62 -0.44
CA ILE A 20 9.26 2.36 -0.37
C ILE A 20 9.30 3.44 0.73
N ASN A 21 9.78 3.11 1.93
CA ASN A 21 9.94 4.07 3.02
C ASN A 21 10.86 5.24 2.59
N SER A 22 11.98 4.94 1.94
CA SER A 22 12.93 5.96 1.47
C SER A 22 12.36 6.83 0.34
N MET A 23 11.55 6.28 -0.57
CA MET A 23 10.95 7.04 -1.67
C MET A 23 9.76 7.89 -1.23
N LEU A 24 8.85 7.32 -0.44
CA LEU A 24 7.61 7.98 -0.07
C LEU A 24 7.70 8.77 1.23
N THR A 25 8.84 8.69 1.93
CA THR A 25 9.03 9.28 3.27
C THR A 25 7.90 8.83 4.23
N VAL A 26 7.41 7.61 4.02
CA VAL A 26 6.35 6.99 4.83
C VAL A 26 7.02 6.04 5.80
N SER A 27 6.77 6.23 7.10
CA SER A 27 7.36 5.40 8.14
C SER A 27 7.22 3.91 7.85
N ARG A 28 8.30 3.16 8.08
CA ARG A 28 8.37 1.73 7.81
C ARG A 28 7.22 0.93 8.44
N ASN A 29 6.81 1.28 9.66
CA ASN A 29 5.65 0.70 10.34
C ASN A 29 4.35 0.84 9.54
N ILE A 30 4.14 1.99 8.89
CA ILE A 30 2.95 2.25 8.10
C ILE A 30 3.01 1.42 6.81
N VAL A 31 4.17 1.36 6.16
CA VAL A 31 4.37 0.51 4.97
C VAL A 31 4.14 -0.97 5.32
N GLU A 32 4.68 -1.45 6.43
CA GLU A 32 4.45 -2.82 6.91
C GLU A 32 2.99 -3.07 7.25
N LYS A 33 2.32 -2.14 7.95
CA LYS A 33 0.88 -2.25 8.25
C LYS A 33 0.07 -2.38 6.96
N TYR A 34 0.32 -1.52 5.97
CA TYR A 34 -0.37 -1.57 4.70
C TYR A 34 -0.06 -2.85 3.92
N LEU A 35 1.17 -3.34 3.91
CA LEU A 35 1.49 -4.60 3.22
C LEU A 35 0.86 -5.81 3.91
N GLN A 36 0.82 -5.83 5.24
CA GLN A 36 0.13 -6.89 5.98
C GLN A 36 -1.36 -6.90 5.67
N LEU A 37 -1.98 -5.73 5.63
CA LEU A 37 -3.38 -5.58 5.27
C LEU A 37 -3.66 -5.97 3.82
N PHE A 38 -2.81 -5.55 2.90
CA PHE A 38 -2.89 -5.95 1.50
C PHE A 38 -2.79 -7.47 1.33
N HIS A 39 -1.82 -8.09 2.01
CA HIS A 39 -1.66 -9.55 2.00
C HIS A 39 -2.85 -10.28 2.63
N ARG A 40 -3.41 -9.71 3.72
CA ARG A 40 -4.60 -10.27 4.38
C ARG A 40 -5.86 -10.14 3.52
N SER A 41 -6.01 -9.03 2.81
CA SER A 41 -7.13 -8.80 1.90
C SER A 41 -7.02 -9.63 0.63
N GLY A 42 -5.82 -10.14 0.28
CA GLY A 42 -5.60 -10.96 -0.91
C GLY A 42 -5.90 -10.23 -2.21
N LEU A 43 -5.90 -8.89 -2.16
CA LEU A 43 -6.23 -8.02 -3.29
C LEU A 43 -5.02 -7.88 -4.19
N ASP A 44 -5.28 -7.72 -5.49
CA ASP A 44 -4.24 -7.37 -6.45
C ASP A 44 -4.06 -5.85 -6.54
N TYR A 45 -2.92 -5.39 -7.06
CA TYR A 45 -2.62 -3.96 -7.14
C TYR A 45 -3.67 -3.20 -7.96
N GLU A 46 -4.08 -3.77 -9.09
CA GLU A 46 -5.12 -3.20 -9.95
C GLU A 46 -6.47 -3.09 -9.23
N GLN A 47 -6.80 -4.07 -8.38
CA GLN A 47 -8.02 -4.01 -7.58
C GLN A 47 -7.96 -2.86 -6.57
N VAL A 48 -6.84 -2.69 -5.87
CA VAL A 48 -6.69 -1.59 -4.92
C VAL A 48 -6.69 -0.22 -5.61
N LEU A 49 -6.21 -0.15 -6.86
CA LEU A 49 -6.31 1.06 -7.67
C LEU A 49 -7.76 1.40 -8.03
N PHE A 50 -8.58 0.37 -8.24
CA PHE A 50 -10.01 0.50 -8.54
C PHE A 50 -10.87 0.79 -7.30
N LEU A 51 -10.35 0.52 -6.10
CA LEU A 51 -11.05 0.81 -4.84
C LEU A 51 -11.16 2.32 -4.61
N SER A 52 -12.35 2.74 -4.21
CA SER A 52 -12.63 4.11 -3.79
C SER A 52 -11.92 4.44 -2.47
N ASP A 53 -11.71 5.72 -2.20
CA ASP A 53 -11.07 6.17 -0.96
C ASP A 53 -11.84 5.74 0.30
N LEU A 54 -13.15 5.52 0.21
CA LEU A 54 -13.98 4.98 1.27
C LEU A 54 -13.66 3.50 1.58
N GLU A 55 -13.66 2.65 0.54
CA GLU A 55 -13.32 1.22 0.65
C GLU A 55 -11.89 1.01 1.19
N LEU A 56 -10.96 1.83 0.71
CA LEU A 56 -9.60 1.86 1.22
C LEU A 56 -9.57 2.21 2.72
N SER A 57 -10.45 3.11 3.17
CA SER A 57 -10.51 3.52 4.58
C SER A 57 -11.18 2.49 5.48
N GLU A 58 -12.06 1.66 4.93
CA GLU A 58 -12.63 0.53 5.67
C GLU A 58 -11.66 -0.64 5.76
N LEU A 59 -10.83 -0.83 4.72
CA LEU A 59 -9.82 -1.87 4.71
C LEU A 59 -8.62 -1.51 5.61
N PHE A 60 -8.00 -0.33 5.49
CA PHE A 60 -6.66 -0.02 6.03
C PHE A 60 -6.60 0.88 7.28
#